data_AF-A0A9D2L9R0-F1
#
_entry.id   AF-A0A9D2L9R0-F1
#
_cell.length_a   1.000
_cell.length_b   1.000
_cell.length_c   1.000
_cell.angle_alpha   90.00
_cell.angle_beta   90.00
_cell.angle_gamma   90.00
#
_symmetry.space_group_name_H-M   'P 1'
#
loop_
_entity.id
_entity.type
_entity.pdbx_description
1 polymer ?
#
loop_
_entity_poly.entity_id
_entity_poly.type
_entity_poly.pdbx_seq_one_letter_code
_entity_poly.pdbx_strand_id
1 'polypeptide(L)'
;DLRIQPEEEGVKMCKAIQDWKADWQREMAPILKEQLRGEVKEELRGEVKEELRGEVKEELRGEVKDQITKQVTESTQLFSLKNVMRNLHLTAEQAGAALEIPKTDMERLIQKL
;
A
#
# COMPACT_ATOMS: atom_id res chain seq x y z
N ASP A 1 -12.25 -74.99 5.53
CA ASP A 1 -11.95 -73.59 5.90
C ASP A 1 -10.69 -73.48 6.74
N LEU A 2 -9.54 -73.34 6.09
CA LEU A 2 -8.27 -73.02 6.77
C LEU A 2 -8.23 -71.51 6.99
N ARG A 3 -8.81 -71.04 8.11
CA ARG A 3 -8.54 -69.68 8.60
C ARG A 3 -7.12 -69.66 9.14
N ILE A 4 -6.18 -69.14 8.36
CA ILE A 4 -4.84 -68.81 8.83
C ILE A 4 -5.02 -67.75 9.93
N GLN A 5 -4.71 -68.12 11.17
CA GLN A 5 -4.72 -67.16 12.27
C GLN A 5 -3.49 -66.26 12.15
N PRO A 6 -3.64 -64.94 12.31
CA PRO A 6 -2.50 -64.05 12.22
C PRO A 6 -1.50 -64.38 13.34
N GLU A 7 -0.24 -64.54 12.97
CA GLU A 7 0.85 -64.77 13.92
C GLU A 7 0.88 -63.61 14.94
N GLU A 8 0.85 -63.92 16.23
CA GLU A 8 0.74 -62.93 17.31
C GLU A 8 1.85 -61.87 17.25
N GLU A 9 3.04 -62.25 16.79
CA GLU A 9 4.18 -61.35 16.60
C GLU A 9 3.93 -60.34 15.48
N GLY A 10 3.31 -60.77 14.37
CA GLY A 10 2.90 -59.88 13.28
C GLY A 10 1.85 -58.86 13.73
N VAL A 11 0.90 -59.26 14.58
CA VAL A 11 -0.10 -58.36 15.17
C VAL A 11 0.56 -57.34 16.11
N LYS A 12 1.51 -57.77 16.94
CA LYS A 12 2.28 -56.87 17.84
C LYS A 12 3.11 -55.86 17.06
N MET A 13 3.78 -56.29 15.98
CA MET A 13 4.52 -55.39 15.09
C MET A 13 3.61 -54.35 14.42
N CYS A 14 2.47 -54.78 13.89
CA CYS A 14 1.50 -53.86 13.28
C CYS A 14 0.99 -52.81 14.28
N LYS A 15 0.75 -53.22 15.53
CA LYS A 15 0.33 -52.30 16.59
C LYS A 15 1.43 -51.30 16.95
N ALA A 16 2.68 -51.75 17.08
CA ALA A 16 3.81 -50.87 17.36
C ALA A 16 4.03 -49.81 16.27
N ILE A 17 3.84 -50.17 15.00
CA ILE A 17 3.92 -49.22 13.87
C ILE A 17 2.79 -48.18 13.93
N GLN A 18 1.58 -48.61 14.29
CA GLN A 18 0.44 -47.70 14.44
C GLN A 18 0.63 -46.73 15.61
N ASP A 19 1.12 -47.23 16.75
CA ASP A 19 1.42 -46.43 17.93
C ASP A 19 2.52 -45.40 17.61
N TRP A 20 3.62 -45.84 16.98
CA TRP A 20 4.68 -44.93 16.54
C TRP A 20 4.17 -43.86 15.57
N LYS A 21 3.30 -44.22 14.63
CA LYS A 21 2.70 -43.26 13.70
C LYS A 21 1.82 -42.24 14.44
N ALA A 22 1.04 -42.69 15.42
CA ALA A 22 0.18 -41.82 16.21
C ALA A 22 1.01 -40.85 17.06
N ASP A 23 2.08 -41.33 17.69
CA ASP A 23 3.00 -40.51 18.49
C ASP A 23 3.72 -39.48 17.61
N TRP A 24 4.25 -39.91 16.46
CA TRP A 24 4.87 -39.00 15.50
C TRP A 24 3.90 -37.92 15.01
N GLN A 25 2.65 -38.28 14.69
CA GLN A 25 1.63 -37.32 14.30
C GLN A 25 1.30 -36.33 15.43
N ARG A 26 1.22 -36.82 16.66
CA ARG A 26 0.95 -35.99 17.84
C ARG A 26 2.05 -34.97 18.10
N GLU A 27 3.31 -35.36 17.89
CA GLU A 27 4.47 -34.50 18.11
C GLU A 27 4.72 -33.53 16.95
N MET A 28 4.64 -34.01 15.70
CA MET A 28 5.02 -33.20 14.54
C MET A 28 3.93 -32.28 14.03
N ALA A 29 2.65 -32.66 14.17
CA ALA A 29 1.54 -31.81 13.71
C ALA A 29 1.53 -30.41 14.33
N PRO A 30 1.70 -30.21 15.65
CA PRO A 30 1.74 -28.85 16.22
C PRO A 30 2.98 -28.07 15.77
N ILE A 31 4.15 -28.72 15.64
CA ILE A 31 5.39 -28.08 15.19
C ILE A 31 5.24 -27.55 13.77
N LEU A 32 4.79 -28.40 12.85
CA LEU A 32 4.56 -28.01 11.45
C LEU A 32 3.51 -26.91 11.34
N LYS A 33 2.45 -26.98 12.14
CA LYS A 33 1.40 -25.95 12.15
C LYS A 33 1.91 -24.60 12.63
N GLU A 34 2.74 -24.59 13.68
CA GLU A 34 3.30 -23.35 14.21
C GLU A 34 4.34 -22.76 13.25
N GLN A 35 5.22 -23.58 12.66
CA GLN A 35 6.18 -23.13 11.67
C GLN A 35 5.51 -22.52 10.44
N LEU A 36 4.57 -23.24 9.81
CA LEU A 36 3.82 -22.70 8.67
C LEU A 36 3.08 -21.42 9.04
N ARG A 37 2.46 -21.36 10.22
CA ARG A 37 1.72 -20.17 10.65
C ARG A 37 2.65 -19.00 10.90
N GLY A 38 3.82 -19.24 11.49
CA GLY A 38 4.83 -18.22 11.75
C GLY A 38 5.40 -17.65 10.45
N GLU A 39 5.83 -18.53 9.54
CA GLU A 39 6.38 -18.15 8.23
C GLU A 39 5.36 -17.35 7.41
N VAL A 40 4.15 -17.89 7.22
CA VAL A 40 3.09 -17.21 6.46
C VAL A 40 2.73 -15.86 7.09
N LYS A 41 2.72 -15.76 8.43
CA LYS A 41 2.39 -14.51 9.11
C LYS A 41 3.48 -13.46 8.96
N GLU A 42 4.75 -13.82 9.07
CA GLU A 42 5.85 -12.87 8.94
C GLU A 42 6.07 -12.44 7.49
N GLU A 43 5.97 -13.36 6.54
CA GLU A 43 6.09 -13.06 5.10
C GLU A 43 4.97 -12.13 4.65
N LEU A 44 3.69 -12.48 4.90
CA LEU A 44 2.56 -11.62 4.54
C LEU A 44 2.61 -10.28 5.28
N ARG A 45 3.04 -10.24 6.54
CA ARG A 45 3.09 -8.99 7.31
C ARG A 45 4.25 -8.10 6.86
N GLY A 46 5.37 -8.67 6.45
CA GLY A 46 6.52 -7.94 5.92
C GLY A 46 6.18 -7.30 4.58
N GLU A 47 5.73 -8.11 3.63
CA GLU A 47 5.40 -7.67 2.27
C GLU A 47 4.29 -6.62 2.26
N VAL A 48 3.15 -6.92 2.89
CA VAL A 48 2.00 -6.00 2.92
C VAL A 48 2.35 -4.68 3.61
N LYS A 49 3.19 -4.70 4.64
CA LYS A 49 3.56 -3.48 5.37
C LYS A 49 4.53 -2.61 4.58
N GLU A 50 5.48 -3.20 3.86
CA GLU A 50 6.46 -2.42 3.09
C GLU A 50 5.85 -1.91 1.78
N GLU A 51 5.10 -2.72 1.03
CA GLU A 51 4.42 -2.28 -0.21
C GLU A 51 3.42 -1.17 0.08
N LEU A 52 2.44 -1.42 0.97
CA LEU A 52 1.40 -0.41 1.25
C LEU A 52 1.99 0.85 1.86
N ARG A 53 3.03 0.76 2.69
CA ARG A 53 3.60 1.95 3.33
C ARG A 53 4.51 2.73 2.39
N GLY A 54 5.22 2.08 1.49
CA GLY A 54 6.07 2.72 0.49
C GLY A 54 5.22 3.44 -0.56
N GLU A 55 4.30 2.72 -1.19
CA GLU A 55 3.47 3.24 -2.28
C GLU A 55 2.55 4.36 -1.80
N VAL A 56 1.76 4.11 -0.75
CA VAL A 56 0.80 5.11 -0.25
C VAL A 56 1.51 6.36 0.25
N LYS A 57 2.69 6.24 0.85
CA LYS A 57 3.40 7.40 1.40
C LYS A 57 4.02 8.26 0.31
N GLU A 58 4.66 7.67 -0.69
CA GLU A 58 5.31 8.45 -1.74
C GLU A 58 4.30 9.00 -2.75
N GLU A 59 3.33 8.20 -3.17
CA GLU A 59 2.33 8.61 -4.15
C GLU A 59 1.41 9.70 -3.59
N LEU A 60 0.81 9.50 -2.42
CA LEU A 60 -0.04 10.53 -1.81
C LEU A 60 0.77 11.77 -1.45
N ARG A 61 1.99 11.64 -0.94
CA ARG A 61 2.76 12.81 -0.52
C ARG A 61 3.22 13.64 -1.71
N GLY A 62 3.65 13.02 -2.79
CA GLY A 62 4.04 13.72 -4.01
C GLY A 62 2.84 14.40 -4.65
N GLU A 63 1.79 13.64 -4.92
CA GLU A 63 0.62 14.15 -5.64
C GLU A 63 -0.11 15.24 -4.84
N VAL A 64 -0.38 15.02 -3.55
CA VAL A 64 -1.07 16.00 -2.72
C VAL A 64 -0.23 17.27 -2.57
N LYS A 65 1.09 17.15 -2.40
CA LYS A 65 1.97 18.33 -2.28
C LYS A 65 1.98 19.14 -3.57
N ASP A 66 2.08 18.50 -4.72
CA ASP A 66 2.12 19.19 -6.01
C ASP A 66 0.78 19.84 -6.33
N GLN A 67 -0.34 19.14 -6.08
CA GLN A 67 -1.68 19.69 -6.25
C GLN A 67 -1.92 20.91 -5.35
N ILE A 68 -1.59 20.81 -4.05
CA ILE A 68 -1.75 21.92 -3.10
C ILE A 68 -0.85 23.09 -3.49
N THR A 69 0.41 22.83 -3.84
CA THR A 69 1.35 23.89 -4.23
C THR A 69 0.82 24.64 -5.45
N LYS A 70 0.38 23.92 -6.48
CA LYS A 70 -0.18 24.52 -7.69
C LYS A 70 -1.44 25.33 -7.39
N GLN A 71 -2.37 24.79 -6.60
CA GLN A 71 -3.61 25.51 -6.23
C GLN A 71 -3.33 26.77 -5.42
N VAL A 72 -2.41 26.71 -4.45
CA VAL A 72 -2.05 27.86 -3.62
C VAL A 72 -1.37 28.93 -4.46
N THR A 73 -0.39 28.56 -5.28
CA THR A 73 0.29 29.50 -6.19
C THR A 73 -0.69 30.17 -7.12
N GLU A 74 -1.58 29.40 -7.76
CA GLU A 74 -2.59 29.94 -8.67
C GLU A 74 -3.57 30.88 -7.94
N SER A 75 -4.01 30.51 -6.74
CA SER A 75 -4.90 31.35 -5.92
C SER A 75 -4.23 32.66 -5.51
N THR A 76 -2.96 32.61 -5.10
CA THR A 76 -2.18 33.81 -4.76
C THR A 76 -1.98 34.70 -5.98
N GLN A 77 -1.64 34.13 -7.14
CA GLN A 77 -1.52 34.88 -8.40
C GLN A 77 -2.84 35.53 -8.78
N LEU A 78 -3.96 34.81 -8.70
CA LEU A 78 -5.28 35.35 -9.02
C LEU A 78 -5.67 36.50 -8.10
N PHE A 79 -5.41 36.38 -6.79
CA PHE A 79 -5.68 37.43 -5.83
C PHE A 79 -4.87 38.70 -6.13
N SER A 80 -3.55 38.54 -6.33
CA SER A 80 -2.66 39.65 -6.68
C SER A 80 -3.07 40.31 -7.99
N LEU A 81 -3.41 39.50 -9.00
CA LEU A 81 -3.87 39.97 -10.31
C LEU A 81 -5.14 40.81 -10.19
N LYS A 82 -6.18 40.29 -9.51
CA LYS A 82 -7.43 41.03 -9.25
C LYS A 82 -7.19 42.34 -8.51
N ASN A 83 -6.28 42.34 -7.54
CA ASN A 83 -5.97 43.54 -6.76
C ASN A 83 -5.28 44.61 -7.62
N VAL A 84 -4.30 44.24 -8.43
CA VAL A 84 -3.58 45.15 -9.35
C VAL A 84 -4.53 45.70 -10.40
N MET A 85 -5.33 44.84 -11.04
CA MET A 85 -6.34 45.25 -12.02
C MET A 85 -7.30 46.29 -11.44
N ARG A 86 -7.82 46.05 -10.23
CA ARG A 86 -8.77 46.96 -9.58
C ARG A 86 -8.14 48.29 -9.18
N ASN A 87 -6.96 48.27 -8.57
CA ASN A 87 -6.37 49.47 -7.97
C ASN A 87 -5.69 50.37 -9.01
N LEU A 88 -5.16 49.78 -10.09
CA LEU A 88 -4.48 50.51 -11.15
C LEU A 88 -5.30 50.62 -12.44
N HIS A 89 -6.53 50.10 -12.44
CA HIS A 89 -7.43 50.07 -13.61
C HIS A 89 -6.80 49.45 -14.86
N LEU A 90 -6.00 48.40 -14.67
CA LEU A 90 -5.28 47.69 -15.73
C LEU A 90 -6.09 46.53 -16.29
N THR A 91 -5.84 46.17 -17.56
CA THR A 91 -6.35 44.91 -18.11
C THR A 91 -5.65 43.70 -17.47
N ALA A 92 -6.22 42.50 -17.63
CA ALA A 92 -5.62 41.28 -17.12
C ALA A 92 -4.21 41.06 -17.70
N GLU A 93 -4.01 41.35 -18.99
CA GLU A 93 -2.71 41.21 -19.66
C GLU A 93 -1.68 42.20 -19.11
N GLN A 94 -2.09 43.45 -18.88
CA GLN A 94 -1.22 44.49 -18.33
C GLN A 94 -0.84 44.18 -16.87
N ALA A 95 -1.81 43.76 -16.05
CA ALA A 95 -1.57 43.38 -14.67
C ALA A 95 -0.72 42.10 -14.57
N GLY A 96 -0.94 41.13 -15.45
CA GLY A 96 -0.12 39.92 -15.56
C GLY A 96 1.33 40.22 -15.92
N ALA A 97 1.54 41.13 -16.88
CA ALA A 97 2.87 41.60 -17.23
C ALA A 97 3.56 42.33 -16.06
N ALA A 98 2.83 43.17 -15.32
CA ALA A 98 3.36 43.87 -14.15
C ALA A 98 3.72 42.93 -12.99
N LEU A 99 3.03 41.79 -12.87
CA LEU A 99 3.30 40.74 -11.89
C LEU A 99 4.29 39.68 -12.39
N GLU A 100 4.84 39.85 -13.60
CA GLU A 100 5.74 38.89 -14.25
C GLU A 100 5.16 37.45 -14.32
N ILE A 101 3.83 37.33 -14.46
CA ILE A 101 3.16 36.03 -14.55
C ILE A 101 3.41 35.43 -15.95
N PRO A 102 3.89 34.18 -16.06
CA PRO A 102 4.08 33.52 -17.35
C PRO A 102 2.80 33.48 -18.18
N LYS A 103 2.93 33.60 -19.51
CA LYS A 103 1.76 33.57 -20.43
C LYS A 103 0.89 32.32 -20.24
N THR A 104 1.50 31.17 -20.02
CA THR A 104 0.80 29.90 -19.78
C THR A 104 -0.05 29.91 -18.51
N ASP A 105 0.41 30.60 -17.47
CA ASP A 105 -0.34 30.74 -16.22
C ASP A 105 -1.41 31.82 -16.37
N MET A 106 -1.11 32.91 -17.09
CA MET A 106 -2.10 33.93 -17.44
C MET A 106 -3.28 33.37 -18.23
N GLU A 107 -3.05 32.49 -19.22
CA GLU A 107 -4.12 31.81 -19.95
C GLU A 107 -5.06 31.05 -19.02
N ARG A 108 -4.53 30.37 -17.99
CA ARG A 108 -5.32 29.66 -16.99
C ARG A 108 -6.05 30.62 -16.05
N LEU A 109 -5.36 31.66 -15.58
CA LEU A 109 -5.91 32.64 -14.64
C LEU A 109 -7.03 33.46 -15.27
N ILE A 110 -6.92 33.83 -16.55
CA ILE A 110 -7.96 34.58 -17.28
C ILE A 110 -9.28 33.81 -17.32
N GLN A 111 -9.26 32.48 -17.43
CA GLN A 111 -10.47 31.66 -17.37
C GLN A 111 -11.16 31.68 -15.99
N LYS A 112 -10.44 32.11 -14.95
CA LYS A 112 -10.92 32.16 -13.55
C LYS A 112 -11.11 33.60 -13.03
N LEU A 113 -10.81 34.62 -13.83
CA LEU A 113 -10.97 36.03 -13.47
C LEU A 113 -12.45 36.40 -13.42
#